data_AF-A0A427TYN4-F1
#
_entry.id   AF-A0A427TYN4-F1
#
_cell.length_a   1.000
_cell.length_b   1.000
_cell.length_c   1.000
_cell.angle_alpha   90.00
_cell.angle_beta   90.00
_cell.angle_gamma   90.00
#
_symmetry.space_group_name_H-M   'P 1'
#
loop_
_entity.id
_entity.type
_entity.pdbx_description
1 polymer ?
#
loop_
_entity_poly.entity_id
_entity_poly.type
_entity_poly.pdbx_seq_one_letter_code
_entity_poly.pdbx_strand_id
1 'polypeptide(L)'
;MIQPKNEFLRLLGHELGKHPEKEQILAEYENHLAEMLSELNCDDMEEKETMTELYSRLGSPEEIAASWKEELSVTPRKTQWLFIIANLVFFAGGSILTLLHNLYDIRLIDMVWRSLTSIPALIIMLYLIFWALLGYEIGKGFGHKGRKLMRRTFVLSILPNIILMNLTLFKLIPHGWFQPLLSPSFIMICILFTALLYPICWAGYRWGKRASV
;
A
#
# COMPACT_ATOMS: atom_id res chain seq x y z
N MET A 1 6.46 -20.62 -37.10
CA MET A 1 7.48 -19.67 -36.60
C MET A 1 7.40 -19.51 -35.07
N ILE A 2 7.69 -20.56 -34.30
CA ILE A 2 7.49 -20.59 -32.84
C ILE A 2 8.81 -20.32 -32.06
N GLN A 3 9.96 -20.48 -32.71
CA GLN A 3 11.27 -20.45 -32.04
C GLN A 3 11.69 -19.07 -31.48
N PRO A 4 11.67 -17.96 -32.23
CA PRO A 4 12.22 -16.68 -31.73
C PRO A 4 11.38 -16.11 -30.58
N LYS A 5 10.05 -16.21 -30.65
CA LYS A 5 9.13 -15.86 -29.57
C LYS A 5 9.44 -16.62 -28.28
N ASN A 6 9.55 -17.95 -28.38
CA ASN A 6 9.77 -18.80 -27.21
C ASN A 6 11.17 -18.59 -26.61
N GLU A 7 12.17 -18.30 -27.45
CA GLU A 7 13.51 -17.98 -26.99
C GLU A 7 13.54 -16.65 -26.22
N PHE A 8 12.87 -15.62 -26.73
CA PHE A 8 12.74 -14.33 -26.05
C PHE A 8 12.08 -14.48 -24.68
N LEU A 9 10.93 -15.16 -24.62
CA LEU A 9 10.19 -15.38 -23.37
C LEU A 9 10.97 -16.24 -22.37
N ARG A 10 11.76 -17.21 -22.86
CA ARG A 10 12.63 -18.03 -22.01
C ARG A 10 13.75 -17.19 -21.37
N LEU A 11 14.39 -16.33 -22.16
CA LEU A 11 15.45 -15.42 -21.68
C LEU A 11 14.87 -14.40 -20.70
N LEU A 12 13.75 -13.76 -21.04
CA LEU A 12 13.06 -12.81 -20.16
C LEU A 12 12.64 -13.50 -18.84
N GLY A 13 12.12 -14.72 -18.92
CA GLY A 13 11.76 -15.51 -17.75
C GLY A 13 12.95 -15.89 -16.88
N HIS A 14 14.12 -16.13 -17.47
CA HIS A 14 15.37 -16.36 -16.74
C HIS A 14 15.80 -15.09 -16.00
N GLU A 15 15.84 -13.95 -16.71
CA GLU A 15 16.30 -12.66 -16.16
C GLU A 15 15.37 -12.10 -15.07
N LEU A 16 14.05 -12.34 -15.17
CA LEU A 16 13.08 -12.00 -14.13
C LEU A 16 13.26 -12.83 -12.84
N GLY A 17 13.90 -14.02 -12.91
CA GLY A 17 14.17 -14.86 -11.74
C GLY A 17 12.91 -15.22 -10.94
N LYS A 18 12.88 -14.80 -9.66
CA LYS A 18 11.74 -14.99 -8.72
C LYS A 18 10.82 -13.76 -8.63
N HIS A 19 10.63 -13.04 -9.73
CA HIS A 19 9.72 -11.89 -9.76
C HIS A 19 8.29 -12.31 -9.36
N PRO A 20 7.63 -11.63 -8.40
CA PRO A 20 6.30 -12.02 -7.90
C PRO A 20 5.21 -11.95 -8.98
N GLU A 21 5.43 -11.15 -10.03
CA GLU A 21 4.52 -10.98 -11.16
C GLU A 21 5.05 -11.63 -12.45
N LYS A 22 6.05 -12.51 -12.35
CA LYS A 22 6.72 -13.14 -13.51
C LYS A 22 5.74 -13.70 -14.54
N GLU A 23 4.76 -14.49 -14.11
CA GLU A 23 3.78 -15.12 -15.01
C GLU A 23 2.93 -14.08 -15.75
N GLN A 24 2.62 -12.97 -15.10
CA GLN A 24 1.79 -11.91 -15.66
C GLN A 24 2.58 -11.08 -16.68
N ILE A 25 3.83 -10.73 -16.36
CA ILE A 25 4.76 -10.06 -17.29
C ILE A 25 5.00 -10.94 -18.52
N LEU A 26 5.26 -12.24 -18.32
CA LEU A 26 5.46 -13.15 -19.45
C LEU A 26 4.23 -13.25 -20.36
N ALA A 27 3.03 -13.28 -19.79
CA ALA A 27 1.78 -13.31 -20.58
C ALA A 27 1.52 -12.00 -21.34
N GLU A 28 1.89 -10.86 -20.77
CA GLU A 28 1.78 -9.56 -21.44
C GLU A 28 2.73 -9.47 -22.64
N TYR A 29 4.01 -9.81 -22.43
CA TYR A 29 4.99 -9.85 -23.51
C TYR A 29 4.67 -10.95 -24.53
N GLU A 30 4.02 -12.04 -24.13
CA GLU A 30 3.56 -13.06 -25.06
C GLU A 30 2.57 -12.50 -26.09
N ASN A 31 1.61 -11.68 -25.64
CA ASN A 31 0.62 -11.05 -26.51
C ASN A 31 1.27 -9.99 -27.39
N HIS A 32 2.09 -9.10 -26.83
CA HIS A 32 2.81 -8.09 -27.61
C HIS A 32 3.74 -8.70 -28.66
N LEU A 33 4.47 -9.77 -28.33
CA LEU A 33 5.32 -10.48 -29.29
C LEU A 33 4.49 -11.14 -30.40
N ALA A 34 3.32 -11.69 -30.07
CA ALA A 34 2.43 -12.30 -31.06
C ALA A 34 1.87 -11.26 -32.05
N GLU A 35 1.45 -10.09 -31.56
CA GLU A 35 1.01 -8.98 -32.41
C GLU A 35 2.16 -8.47 -33.28
N MET A 36 3.35 -8.25 -32.70
CA MET A 36 4.50 -7.71 -33.42
C MET A 36 5.01 -8.66 -34.52
N LEU A 37 5.04 -9.97 -34.25
CA LEU A 37 5.38 -10.98 -35.27
C LEU A 37 4.35 -11.06 -36.39
N SER A 38 3.07 -10.75 -36.11
CA SER A 38 2.04 -10.66 -37.13
C SER A 38 2.18 -9.42 -38.02
N GLU A 39 2.66 -8.29 -37.46
CA GLU A 39 2.91 -7.06 -38.20
C GLU A 39 4.16 -7.13 -39.09
N LEU A 40 5.19 -7.84 -38.64
CA LEU A 40 6.47 -7.94 -39.32
C LEU A 40 6.46 -8.84 -40.57
N ASN A 41 5.33 -9.49 -40.91
CA ASN A 41 5.20 -10.41 -42.06
C ASN A 41 6.43 -11.33 -42.20
N CYS A 42 6.80 -12.01 -41.11
CA CYS A 42 8.09 -12.68 -41.00
C CYS A 42 8.30 -13.90 -41.92
N ASP A 43 7.34 -14.26 -42.78
CA ASP A 43 7.46 -15.43 -43.67
C ASP A 43 8.68 -15.38 -44.61
N ASP A 44 9.27 -14.20 -44.84
CA ASP A 44 10.46 -13.99 -45.69
C ASP A 44 11.75 -13.60 -44.93
N MET A 45 11.73 -13.50 -43.59
CA MET A 45 12.89 -13.02 -42.81
C MET A 45 13.65 -14.16 -42.11
N GLU A 46 14.99 -14.04 -42.08
CA GLU A 46 15.85 -14.94 -41.31
C GLU A 46 15.60 -14.78 -39.80
N GLU A 47 15.72 -15.88 -39.03
CA GLU A 47 15.46 -15.85 -37.58
C GLU A 47 16.33 -14.82 -36.83
N LYS A 48 17.56 -14.57 -37.31
CA LYS A 48 18.47 -13.57 -36.75
C LYS A 48 18.01 -12.13 -36.96
N GLU A 49 17.47 -11.82 -38.13
CA GLU A 49 16.92 -10.49 -38.44
C GLU A 49 15.67 -10.23 -37.61
N THR A 50 14.81 -11.25 -37.49
CA THR A 50 13.61 -11.18 -36.64
C THR A 50 13.97 -10.90 -35.19
N MET A 51 15.01 -11.55 -34.65
CA MET A 51 15.43 -11.36 -33.27
C MET A 51 16.10 -10.00 -33.02
N THR A 52 16.83 -9.49 -34.01
CA THR A 52 17.46 -8.17 -33.94
C THR A 52 16.41 -7.06 -33.97
N GLU A 53 15.36 -7.22 -34.78
CA GLU A 53 14.24 -6.27 -34.82
C GLU A 53 13.39 -6.33 -33.54
N LEU A 54 13.21 -7.51 -32.95
CA LEU A 54 12.58 -7.64 -31.62
C LEU A 54 13.37 -6.89 -30.54
N TYR A 55 14.70 -7.01 -30.52
CA TYR A 55 15.55 -6.26 -29.59
C TYR A 55 15.56 -4.76 -29.87
N SER A 56 15.47 -4.33 -31.13
CA SER A 56 15.43 -2.90 -31.48
C SER A 56 14.15 -2.23 -30.99
N ARG A 57 13.00 -2.93 -31.06
CA ARG A 57 11.69 -2.38 -30.70
C ARG A 57 11.32 -2.54 -29.23
N LEU A 58 11.60 -3.70 -28.64
CA LEU A 58 11.21 -4.00 -27.25
C LEU A 58 12.34 -3.76 -26.25
N GLY A 59 13.58 -3.66 -26.72
CA GLY A 59 14.77 -3.77 -25.88
C GLY A 59 15.16 -5.23 -25.63
N SER A 60 16.35 -5.43 -25.08
CA SER A 60 16.83 -6.76 -24.70
C SER A 60 16.05 -7.32 -23.50
N PRO A 61 15.90 -8.66 -23.38
CA PRO A 61 15.30 -9.30 -22.21
C PRO A 61 15.95 -8.88 -20.88
N GLU A 62 17.26 -8.57 -20.90
CA GLU A 62 18.03 -8.07 -19.76
C GLU A 62 17.59 -6.65 -19.37
N GLU A 63 17.46 -5.74 -20.34
CA GLU A 63 16.99 -4.36 -20.11
C GLU A 63 15.55 -4.34 -19.60
N ILE A 64 14.68 -5.17 -20.19
CA ILE A 64 13.29 -5.32 -19.74
C ILE A 64 13.27 -5.83 -18.29
N ALA A 65 14.01 -6.91 -17.99
CA ALA A 65 14.07 -7.43 -16.64
C ALA A 65 14.69 -6.44 -15.64
N ALA A 66 15.65 -5.62 -16.06
CA ALA A 66 16.22 -4.56 -15.25
C ALA A 66 15.19 -3.45 -14.95
N SER A 67 14.44 -3.02 -15.97
CA SER A 67 13.35 -2.05 -15.82
C SER A 67 12.27 -2.54 -14.84
N TRP A 68 11.83 -3.79 -14.98
CA TRP A 68 10.86 -4.39 -14.04
C TRP A 68 11.43 -4.58 -12.63
N LYS A 69 12.73 -4.88 -12.48
CA LYS A 69 13.40 -4.93 -11.17
C LYS A 69 13.51 -3.55 -10.51
N GLU A 70 13.77 -2.51 -11.29
CA GLU A 70 13.80 -1.13 -10.81
C GLU A 70 12.39 -0.66 -10.42
N GLU A 71 11.39 -0.96 -11.24
CA GLU A 71 10.00 -0.69 -10.95
C GLU A 71 9.60 -1.41 -9.65
N LEU A 72 9.91 -2.70 -9.48
CA LEU A 72 9.77 -3.44 -8.21
C LEU A 72 10.33 -2.71 -6.99
N SER A 73 11.47 -2.02 -7.15
CA SER A 73 12.14 -1.29 -6.07
C SER A 73 11.35 -0.05 -5.64
N VAL A 74 10.50 0.48 -6.52
CA VAL A 74 9.58 1.61 -6.28
C VAL A 74 8.15 1.13 -5.98
N THR A 75 7.85 -0.14 -6.28
CA THR A 75 6.52 -0.77 -6.31
C THR A 75 6.14 -1.37 -4.92
N PRO A 76 4.87 -1.71 -4.69
CA PRO A 76 3.97 -1.20 -3.66
C PRO A 76 4.17 -1.75 -2.24
N ARG A 77 5.15 -2.63 -2.05
CA ARG A 77 5.51 -3.15 -0.73
C ARG A 77 6.13 -2.06 0.15
N LYS A 78 6.86 -1.11 -0.45
CA LYS A 78 7.37 0.08 0.27
C LYS A 78 6.24 0.99 0.72
N THR A 79 5.28 1.30 -0.16
CA THR A 79 4.12 2.14 0.17
C THR A 79 3.27 1.50 1.27
N GLN A 80 3.04 0.19 1.22
CA GLN A 80 2.36 -0.55 2.29
C GLN A 80 3.09 -0.43 3.64
N TRP A 81 4.40 -0.61 3.67
CA TRP A 81 5.19 -0.48 4.89
C TRP A 81 5.22 0.96 5.41
N LEU A 82 5.31 1.95 4.52
CA LEU A 82 5.24 3.36 4.88
C LEU A 82 3.94 3.68 5.64
N PHE A 83 2.81 3.13 5.19
CA PHE A 83 1.53 3.30 5.88
C PHE A 83 1.45 2.58 7.23
N ILE A 84 1.98 1.35 7.33
CA ILE A 84 2.03 0.60 8.60
C ILE A 84 2.93 1.34 9.60
N ILE A 85 4.10 1.81 9.15
CA ILE A 85 5.04 2.57 9.97
C ILE A 85 4.41 3.90 10.39
N ALA A 86 3.72 4.61 9.50
CA ALA A 86 3.03 5.85 9.85
C ALA A 86 1.99 5.63 10.97
N ASN A 87 1.16 4.59 10.86
CA ASN A 87 0.18 4.27 11.91
C ASN A 87 0.87 3.89 13.23
N LEU A 88 1.95 3.13 13.16
CA LEU A 88 2.76 2.76 14.32
C LEU A 88 3.41 3.99 14.97
N VAL A 89 3.92 4.94 14.19
CA VAL A 89 4.51 6.19 14.70
C VAL A 89 3.44 7.05 15.36
N PHE A 90 2.24 7.17 14.77
CA PHE A 90 1.13 7.87 15.41
C PHE A 90 0.73 7.21 16.74
N PHE A 91 0.63 5.88 16.76
CA PHE A 91 0.27 5.12 17.95
C PHE A 91 1.33 5.21 19.06
N ALA A 92 2.59 4.97 18.70
CA ALA A 92 3.72 5.04 19.63
C ALA A 92 3.94 6.48 20.12
N GLY A 93 3.86 7.47 19.21
CA GLY A 93 3.97 8.89 19.55
C GLY A 93 2.88 9.34 20.52
N GLY A 94 1.62 8.98 20.27
CA GLY A 94 0.52 9.26 21.19
C GLY A 94 0.69 8.57 22.54
N SER A 95 1.16 7.32 22.55
CA SER A 95 1.42 6.56 23.77
C SER A 95 2.55 7.18 24.61
N ILE A 96 3.68 7.52 23.97
CA ILE A 96 4.82 8.18 24.62
C ILE A 96 4.42 9.55 25.15
N LEU A 97 3.69 10.34 24.36
CA LEU A 97 3.21 11.66 24.79
C LEU A 97 2.30 11.55 26.02
N THR A 98 1.39 10.56 26.04
CA THR A 98 0.51 10.29 27.17
C THR A 98 1.33 9.91 28.42
N LEU A 99 2.32 9.03 28.27
CA LEU A 99 3.19 8.63 29.38
C LEU A 99 3.99 9.80 29.92
N LEU A 100 4.61 10.58 29.03
CA LEU A 100 5.44 11.70 29.45
C LEU A 100 4.63 12.80 30.15
N HIS A 101 3.42 13.10 29.67
CA HIS A 101 2.53 14.07 30.32
C HIS A 101 2.13 13.64 31.74
N ASN A 102 1.91 12.33 31.97
CA ASN A 102 1.48 11.82 33.27
C ASN A 102 2.63 11.57 34.25
N LEU A 103 3.84 11.29 33.75
CA LEU A 103 5.01 10.96 34.58
C LEU A 103 5.93 12.16 34.83
N TYR A 104 5.90 13.17 33.97
CA TYR A 104 6.81 14.32 34.02
C TYR A 104 6.07 15.65 33.83
N ASP A 105 6.35 16.62 34.71
CA ASP A 105 5.76 17.96 34.67
C ASP A 105 6.55 18.89 33.72
N ILE A 106 6.60 18.52 32.44
CA ILE A 106 7.36 19.27 31.41
C ILE A 106 6.41 20.23 30.70
N ARG A 107 6.62 21.54 30.88
CA ARG A 107 5.78 22.61 30.28
C ARG A 107 5.57 22.48 28.76
N LEU A 108 6.57 22.02 28.02
CA LEU A 108 6.46 21.82 26.57
C LEU A 108 5.45 20.70 26.25
N ILE A 109 5.49 19.61 27.01
CA ILE A 109 4.61 18.46 26.83
C ILE A 109 3.17 18.84 27.16
N ASP A 110 2.97 19.61 28.23
CA ASP A 110 1.67 20.16 28.59
C ASP A 110 1.07 21.07 27.51
N MET A 111 1.89 21.93 26.90
CA MET A 111 1.44 22.81 25.83
C MET A 111 1.01 22.00 24.59
N VAL A 112 1.81 21.00 24.21
CA VAL A 112 1.49 20.09 23.11
C VAL A 112 0.23 19.28 23.43
N TRP A 113 0.14 18.72 24.63
CA TRP A 113 -1.01 17.94 25.09
C TRP A 113 -2.31 18.76 25.06
N ARG A 114 -2.31 19.97 25.62
CA ARG A 114 -3.47 20.88 25.58
C ARG A 114 -3.86 21.26 24.15
N SER A 115 -2.88 21.47 23.28
CA SER A 115 -3.14 21.77 21.87
C SER A 115 -3.81 20.58 21.17
N LEU A 116 -3.25 19.36 21.29
CA LEU A 116 -3.81 18.16 20.68
C LEU A 116 -5.21 17.82 21.22
N THR A 117 -5.40 17.93 22.54
CA THR A 117 -6.67 17.64 23.21
C THR A 117 -7.77 18.68 22.87
N SER A 118 -7.40 19.85 22.35
CA SER A 118 -8.35 20.90 21.93
C SER A 118 -8.92 20.70 20.51
N ILE A 119 -8.29 19.89 19.67
CA ILE A 119 -8.69 19.69 18.25
C ILE A 119 -8.97 18.23 17.86
N PRO A 120 -9.69 17.44 18.68
CA PRO A 120 -9.90 16.01 18.41
C PRO A 120 -10.63 15.74 17.09
N ALA A 121 -11.57 16.61 16.70
CA ALA A 121 -12.31 16.47 15.44
C ALA A 121 -11.39 16.57 14.21
N LEU A 122 -10.40 17.47 14.25
CA LEU A 122 -9.43 17.65 13.17
C LEU A 122 -8.52 16.43 13.04
N ILE A 123 -8.08 15.87 14.18
CA ILE A 123 -7.27 14.64 14.22
C ILE A 123 -8.04 13.47 13.59
N ILE A 124 -9.31 13.28 13.98
CA ILE A 124 -10.16 12.24 13.40
C ILE A 124 -10.32 12.44 11.90
N MET A 125 -10.63 13.65 11.45
CA MET A 125 -10.79 13.96 10.03
C MET A 125 -9.52 13.65 9.21
N LEU A 126 -8.34 14.08 9.67
CA LEU A 126 -7.06 13.75 9.03
C LEU A 126 -6.83 12.24 8.98
N TYR A 127 -7.19 11.53 10.05
CA TYR A 127 -7.09 10.08 10.10
C TYR A 127 -8.02 9.39 9.08
N LEU A 128 -9.26 9.87 8.92
CA LEU A 128 -10.17 9.35 7.88
C LEU A 128 -9.61 9.56 6.47
N ILE A 129 -9.05 10.74 6.19
CA ILE A 129 -8.41 11.04 4.90
C ILE A 129 -7.24 10.11 4.65
N PHE A 130 -6.38 9.92 5.66
CA PHE A 130 -5.26 8.96 5.59
C PHE A 130 -5.74 7.55 5.21
N TRP A 131 -6.82 7.07 5.82
CA TRP A 131 -7.40 5.76 5.50
C TRP A 131 -8.03 5.69 4.10
N ALA A 132 -8.66 6.77 3.64
CA ALA A 132 -9.16 6.85 2.27
C ALA A 132 -8.03 6.80 1.24
N LEU A 133 -6.95 7.55 1.47
CA LEU A 133 -5.75 7.56 0.62
C LEU A 133 -5.05 6.20 0.62
N LEU A 134 -4.94 5.55 1.78
CA LEU A 134 -4.40 4.20 1.88
C LEU A 134 -5.21 3.20 1.04
N GLY A 135 -6.53 3.28 1.14
CA GLY A 135 -7.43 2.49 0.29
C GLY A 135 -7.18 2.77 -1.18
N TYR A 136 -7.12 4.04 -1.56
CA TYR A 136 -6.87 4.50 -2.93
C TYR A 136 -5.56 4.00 -3.52
N GLU A 137 -4.44 4.19 -2.81
CA GLU A 137 -3.12 3.73 -3.25
C GLU A 137 -3.07 2.20 -3.42
N ILE A 138 -3.71 1.44 -2.52
CA ILE A 138 -3.81 -0.02 -2.66
C ILE A 138 -4.71 -0.40 -3.85
N GLY A 139 -5.78 0.35 -4.07
CA GLY A 139 -6.68 0.13 -5.22
C GLY A 139 -5.98 0.38 -6.55
N LYS A 140 -5.25 1.49 -6.63
CA LYS A 140 -4.49 1.91 -7.82
C LYS A 140 -3.32 0.96 -8.08
N GLY A 141 -2.55 0.58 -7.06
CA GLY A 141 -1.33 -0.21 -7.24
C GLY A 141 -1.56 -1.71 -7.41
N PHE A 142 -2.69 -2.28 -6.96
CA PHE A 142 -2.88 -3.74 -6.94
C PHE A 142 -4.17 -4.23 -7.61
N GLY A 143 -5.01 -3.32 -8.11
CA GLY A 143 -6.24 -3.66 -8.83
C GLY A 143 -7.07 -4.74 -8.11
N HIS A 144 -7.48 -5.78 -8.84
CA HIS A 144 -8.35 -6.86 -8.32
C HIS A 144 -7.66 -7.75 -7.26
N LYS A 145 -6.33 -7.90 -7.31
CA LYS A 145 -5.56 -8.72 -6.36
C LYS A 145 -5.34 -8.00 -5.01
N GLY A 146 -5.46 -6.67 -4.98
CA GLY A 146 -5.25 -5.81 -3.81
C GLY A 146 -6.23 -5.98 -2.65
N ARG A 147 -7.42 -6.56 -2.87
CA ARG A 147 -8.47 -6.66 -1.83
C ARG A 147 -8.02 -7.45 -0.59
N LYS A 148 -7.31 -8.57 -0.78
CA LYS A 148 -6.79 -9.40 0.33
C LYS A 148 -5.70 -8.66 1.10
N LEU A 149 -4.84 -7.94 0.37
CA LEU A 149 -3.78 -7.12 0.96
C LEU A 149 -4.35 -5.96 1.77
N MET A 150 -5.30 -5.21 1.20
CA MET A 150 -6.02 -4.12 1.88
C MET A 150 -6.60 -4.59 3.20
N ARG A 151 -7.34 -5.72 3.22
CA ARG A 151 -7.95 -6.25 4.44
C ARG A 151 -6.89 -6.61 5.49
N ARG A 152 -5.78 -7.24 5.10
CA ARG A 152 -4.71 -7.64 6.02
C ARG A 152 -4.00 -6.42 6.61
N THR A 153 -3.65 -5.44 5.78
CA THR A 153 -3.03 -4.18 6.21
C THR A 153 -3.98 -3.39 7.12
N PHE A 154 -5.26 -3.30 6.76
CA PHE A 154 -6.27 -2.61 7.56
C PHE A 154 -6.38 -3.21 8.98
N VAL A 155 -6.53 -4.53 9.07
CA VAL A 155 -6.64 -5.22 10.36
C VAL A 155 -5.36 -5.05 11.18
N LEU A 156 -4.17 -5.25 10.58
CA LEU A 156 -2.90 -5.09 11.29
C LEU A 156 -2.69 -3.66 11.82
N SER A 157 -3.06 -2.64 11.05
CA SER A 157 -2.89 -1.24 11.45
C SER A 157 -3.94 -0.77 12.46
N ILE A 158 -5.17 -1.32 12.45
CA ILE A 158 -6.21 -0.98 13.45
C ILE A 158 -6.06 -1.78 14.74
N LEU A 159 -5.45 -2.97 14.70
CA LEU A 159 -5.36 -3.87 15.85
C LEU A 159 -4.79 -3.19 17.11
N PRO A 160 -3.69 -2.41 17.07
CA PRO A 160 -3.18 -1.70 18.24
C PRO A 160 -4.18 -0.71 18.83
N ASN A 161 -4.91 0.02 17.96
CA ASN A 161 -5.92 1.00 18.38
C ASN A 161 -7.11 0.32 19.06
N ILE A 162 -7.59 -0.81 18.53
CA ILE A 162 -8.66 -1.60 19.16
C ILE A 162 -8.18 -2.17 20.51
N ILE A 163 -6.95 -2.69 20.58
CA ILE A 163 -6.39 -3.20 21.84
C ILE A 163 -6.35 -2.09 22.88
N LEU A 164 -5.82 -0.91 22.53
CA LEU A 164 -5.75 0.24 23.45
C LEU A 164 -7.14 0.67 23.92
N MET A 165 -8.12 0.76 23.00
CA MET A 165 -9.50 1.08 23.33
C MET A 165 -10.13 0.05 24.30
N ASN A 166 -9.83 -1.23 24.15
CA ASN A 166 -10.30 -2.25 25.08
C ASN A 166 -9.59 -2.13 26.44
N LEU A 167 -8.28 -1.89 26.47
CA LEU A 167 -7.52 -1.69 27.71
C LEU A 167 -8.06 -0.50 28.52
N THR A 168 -8.44 0.58 27.84
CA THR A 168 -9.08 1.73 28.50
C THR A 168 -10.50 1.39 28.95
N LEU A 169 -11.32 0.70 28.15
CA LEU A 169 -12.68 0.29 28.53
C LEU A 169 -12.71 -0.67 29.75
N PHE A 170 -11.79 -1.63 29.82
CA PHE A 170 -11.67 -2.56 30.96
C PHE A 170 -11.00 -1.95 32.19
N LYS A 171 -10.73 -0.63 32.18
CA LYS A 171 -10.08 0.11 33.28
C LYS A 171 -8.71 -0.44 33.69
N LEU A 172 -8.03 -1.17 32.79
CA LEU A 172 -6.65 -1.62 32.99
C LEU A 172 -5.69 -0.42 32.99
N ILE A 173 -6.05 0.67 32.28
CA ILE A 173 -5.33 1.94 32.29
C ILE A 173 -6.14 2.98 33.09
N PRO A 174 -5.51 3.76 34.01
CA PRO A 174 -6.20 4.77 34.80
C PRO A 174 -6.89 5.81 33.90
N HIS A 175 -8.20 6.00 34.06
CA HIS A 175 -8.98 6.94 33.23
C HIS A 175 -8.48 8.39 33.34
N GLY A 176 -7.86 8.75 34.45
CA GLY A 176 -7.27 10.08 34.65
C GLY A 176 -6.16 10.41 33.66
N TRP A 177 -5.47 9.41 33.11
CA TRP A 177 -4.31 9.64 32.24
C TRP A 177 -4.68 10.19 30.86
N PHE A 178 -5.93 10.03 30.47
CA PHE A 178 -6.45 10.50 29.18
C PHE A 178 -7.56 11.54 29.35
N GLN A 179 -7.74 12.13 30.53
CA GLN A 179 -8.61 13.31 30.67
C GLN A 179 -7.95 14.49 29.91
N PRO A 180 -8.69 15.26 29.09
CA PRO A 180 -10.14 15.23 28.84
C PRO A 180 -10.58 14.36 27.64
N LEU A 181 -9.65 13.71 26.94
CA LEU A 181 -9.91 12.90 25.74
C LEU A 181 -10.94 11.76 25.99
N LEU A 182 -10.81 10.98 27.08
CA LEU A 182 -11.70 9.83 27.36
C LEU A 182 -13.02 10.24 28.03
N SER A 183 -13.73 11.24 27.50
CA SER A 183 -15.14 11.40 27.84
C SER A 183 -15.97 10.25 27.25
N PRO A 184 -17.04 9.77 27.90
CA PRO A 184 -17.90 8.71 27.36
C PRO A 184 -18.42 9.03 25.95
N SER A 185 -18.75 10.30 25.70
CA SER A 185 -19.18 10.79 24.39
C SER A 185 -18.10 10.64 23.33
N PHE A 186 -16.84 10.93 23.66
CA PHE A 186 -15.72 10.78 22.74
C PHE A 186 -15.45 9.31 22.39
N ILE A 187 -15.54 8.40 23.37
CA ILE A 187 -15.38 6.96 23.14
C ILE A 187 -16.43 6.45 22.13
N MET A 188 -17.69 6.85 22.29
CA MET A 188 -18.76 6.48 21.35
C MET A 188 -18.49 7.00 19.93
N ILE A 189 -18.02 8.25 19.82
CA ILE A 189 -17.61 8.84 18.53
C ILE A 189 -16.45 8.05 17.91
N CYS A 190 -15.43 7.70 18.68
CA CYS A 190 -14.29 6.90 18.23
C CYS A 190 -14.71 5.50 17.76
N ILE A 191 -15.62 4.83 18.47
CA ILE A 191 -16.16 3.53 18.06
C ILE A 191 -16.90 3.66 16.72
N LEU A 192 -17.77 4.66 16.58
CA LEU A 192 -18.51 4.92 15.34
C LEU A 192 -17.57 5.18 14.16
N PHE A 193 -16.59 6.07 14.33
CA PHE A 193 -15.60 6.35 13.29
C PHE A 193 -14.74 5.13 12.97
N THR A 194 -14.35 4.33 13.97
CA THR A 194 -13.60 3.08 13.77
C THR A 194 -14.40 2.09 12.91
N ALA A 195 -15.73 2.00 13.11
CA ALA A 195 -16.59 1.19 12.25
C ALA A 195 -16.67 1.75 10.81
N LEU A 196 -16.68 3.08 10.65
CA LEU A 196 -16.69 3.76 9.34
C LEU A 196 -15.35 3.70 8.59
N LEU A 197 -14.22 3.45 9.28
CA LEU A 197 -12.90 3.37 8.65
C LEU A 197 -12.83 2.30 7.56
N TYR A 198 -13.45 1.14 7.78
CA TYR A 198 -13.44 0.08 6.77
C TYR A 198 -14.23 0.46 5.50
N PRO A 199 -15.49 0.94 5.60
CA PRO A 199 -16.21 1.51 4.46
C PRO A 199 -15.43 2.60 3.71
N ILE A 200 -14.79 3.53 4.43
CA ILE A 200 -14.02 4.63 3.83
C ILE A 200 -12.80 4.11 3.09
N CYS A 201 -12.01 3.22 3.71
CA CYS A 201 -10.87 2.58 3.08
C CYS A 201 -11.30 1.77 1.84
N TRP A 202 -12.43 1.06 1.92
CA TRP A 202 -12.99 0.34 0.78
C TRP A 202 -13.49 1.26 -0.34
N ALA A 203 -14.07 2.42 0.00
CA ALA A 203 -14.45 3.44 -0.98
C ALA A 203 -13.22 3.98 -1.72
N GLY A 204 -12.15 4.31 -0.98
CA GLY A 204 -10.86 4.69 -1.54
C GLY A 204 -10.31 3.61 -2.47
N TYR A 205 -10.33 2.34 -2.04
CA TYR A 205 -9.89 1.20 -2.86
C TYR A 205 -10.67 1.05 -4.16
N ARG A 206 -12.01 1.19 -4.12
CA ARG A 206 -12.81 1.16 -5.35
C ARG A 206 -12.46 2.30 -6.30
N TRP A 207 -12.17 3.49 -5.77
CA TRP A 207 -11.77 4.63 -6.58
C TRP A 207 -10.40 4.39 -7.21
N GLY A 208 -9.39 4.00 -6.41
CA GLY A 208 -8.05 3.69 -6.92
C GLY A 208 -8.08 2.59 -7.99
N LYS A 209 -8.88 1.55 -7.78
CA LYS A 209 -9.06 0.47 -8.77
C LYS A 209 -9.61 0.98 -10.10
N ARG A 210 -10.53 1.95 -10.11
CA ARG A 210 -11.07 2.54 -11.35
C ARG A 210 -10.06 3.43 -12.07
N ALA A 211 -9.14 4.06 -11.34
CA ALA A 211 -8.09 4.91 -11.92
C ALA A 211 -6.88 4.12 -12.45
N SER A 212 -6.84 2.81 -12.21
CA SER A 212 -5.80 1.89 -12.71
C SER A 212 -6.20 1.19 -14.02
N VAL A 213 -7.41 1.43 -14.52
CA VAL A 213 -7.90 0.93 -15.82
C VAL A 213 -7.74 2.03 -16.86
#